data_AF-A0A949YJ79-F1
#
_entry.id   AF-A0A949YJ79-F1
#
_cell.length_a   1.000
_cell.length_b   1.000
_cell.length_c   1.000
_cell.angle_alpha   90.00
_cell.angle_beta   90.00
_cell.angle_gamma   90.00
#
_symmetry.space_group_name_H-M   'P 1'
#
loop_
_entity.id
_entity.type
_entity.pdbx_description
1 polymer ?
#
loop_
_entity_poly.entity_id
_entity_poly.type
_entity_poly.pdbx_seq_one_letter_code
_entity_poly.pdbx_strand_id
1 'polypeptide(L)'
;MRSKQAWTEMTVASPEQRESGMGVIEIGPEAGSVEEARDRIYAFLGALFSHPDTGKWGRVLNAEEQRLAIATADALRARACGMKYLVLADELPASELDLRFLVVELCQPLEHLKTVYERVLCVHRPRPECSPFALDHQKEITGFFLAESLANLAGVYRAFGFAQGNKLPLRTDHIAYELEFMSWLISQRRLVSRMALFDRQAAEQATRCDLAQRSFFSDHLAGWARPLSAGLQKYTGRGYFEPLGRFLAAWIPLERHFLNAEPPCEEIHGSREAVPVGS
;
A
#
# COMPACT_ATOMS: atom_id res chain seq x y z
N MET A 1 -6.15 10.96 -35.42
CA MET A 1 -7.06 12.12 -35.29
C MET A 1 -8.47 11.64 -35.00
N ARG A 2 -8.88 11.60 -33.73
CA ARG A 2 -10.27 11.45 -33.32
C ARG A 2 -10.52 12.24 -32.03
N SER A 3 -11.40 13.24 -32.18
CA SER A 3 -12.40 13.75 -31.24
C SER A 3 -11.96 14.22 -29.85
N LYS A 4 -11.81 15.54 -29.73
CA LYS A 4 -11.99 16.32 -28.50
C LYS A 4 -13.49 16.47 -28.22
N GLN A 5 -13.96 16.18 -27.01
CA GLN A 5 -15.21 16.68 -26.43
C GLN A 5 -14.90 17.00 -24.95
N ALA A 6 -14.70 18.28 -24.60
CA ALA A 6 -15.71 19.29 -24.28
C ALA A 6 -16.30 19.05 -22.88
N TRP A 7 -15.70 19.75 -21.92
CA TRP A 7 -16.19 19.92 -20.55
C TRP A 7 -17.45 20.78 -20.59
N THR A 8 -18.54 20.29 -20.01
CA THR A 8 -19.77 21.07 -19.83
C THR A 8 -20.08 21.17 -18.34
N GLU A 9 -20.36 22.40 -17.94
CA GLU A 9 -20.65 22.89 -16.59
C GLU A 9 -21.71 22.06 -15.86
N MET A 10 -21.40 21.63 -14.63
CA MET A 10 -22.41 21.18 -13.66
C MET A 10 -22.59 22.26 -12.60
N THR A 11 -23.80 22.79 -12.58
CA THR A 11 -24.33 23.83 -11.71
C THR A 11 -24.19 23.49 -10.23
N VAL A 12 -23.69 24.45 -9.47
CA VAL A 12 -23.53 24.44 -8.02
C VAL A 12 -24.91 24.41 -7.34
N ALA A 13 -25.20 23.36 -6.57
CA ALA A 13 -26.30 23.34 -5.62
C ALA A 13 -25.77 23.68 -4.21
N SER A 14 -26.43 24.64 -3.55
CA SER A 14 -26.10 25.19 -2.23
C SER A 14 -26.20 24.14 -1.11
N PRO A 15 -25.33 24.17 -0.07
CA PRO A 15 -25.31 23.18 0.99
C PRO A 15 -26.12 23.65 2.20
N GLU A 16 -27.29 23.07 2.42
CA GLU A 16 -27.94 23.10 3.73
C GLU A 16 -28.43 21.70 4.12
N GLN A 17 -28.07 21.31 5.35
CA GLN A 17 -28.62 20.21 6.14
C GLN A 17 -28.18 18.78 5.82
N ARG A 18 -26.98 18.40 6.30
CA ARG A 18 -26.68 17.06 6.85
C ARG A 18 -25.68 17.16 8.01
N GLU A 19 -26.11 17.72 9.13
CA GLU A 19 -25.52 17.40 10.42
C GLU A 19 -26.22 16.15 10.97
N SER A 20 -25.45 15.08 11.19
CA SER A 20 -25.58 14.16 12.33
C SER A 20 -24.80 12.88 12.02
N GLY A 21 -23.78 12.56 12.84
CA GLY A 21 -23.17 11.23 12.87
C GLY A 21 -21.65 11.14 12.76
N MET A 22 -20.86 12.18 13.01
CA MET A 22 -19.43 11.98 13.31
C MET A 22 -19.26 11.77 14.81
N GLY A 23 -19.35 10.51 15.22
CA GLY A 23 -18.90 10.09 16.55
C GLY A 23 -17.41 10.38 16.68
N VAL A 24 -17.07 11.36 17.49
CA VAL A 24 -15.72 11.53 18.02
C VAL A 24 -15.49 10.34 18.96
N ILE A 25 -14.82 9.31 18.44
CA ILE A 25 -14.33 8.22 19.26
C ILE A 25 -13.10 8.79 19.97
N GLU A 26 -13.24 9.12 21.25
CA GLU A 26 -12.10 9.38 22.13
C GLU A 26 -11.25 8.10 22.19
N ILE A 27 -10.05 8.19 21.63
CA ILE A 27 -9.10 7.08 21.57
C ILE A 27 -8.26 7.11 22.85
N GLY A 28 -8.17 5.96 23.53
CA GLY A 28 -7.26 5.78 24.66
C GLY A 28 -5.80 6.10 24.30
N PRO A 29 -4.94 6.38 25.29
CA PRO A 29 -3.70 7.14 25.12
C PRO A 29 -2.59 6.48 24.27
N GLU A 30 -2.78 5.27 23.75
CA GLU A 30 -1.75 4.53 23.00
C GLU A 30 -2.08 4.24 21.52
N ALA A 31 -3.33 4.43 21.08
CA ALA A 31 -3.68 4.28 19.67
C ALA A 31 -3.70 5.66 18.98
N GLY A 32 -2.69 5.93 18.14
CA GLY A 32 -2.67 7.11 17.28
C GLY A 32 -3.85 7.14 16.29
N SER A 33 -3.96 8.22 15.51
CA SER A 33 -5.01 8.32 14.49
C SER A 33 -4.89 7.20 13.44
N VAL A 34 -5.95 6.95 12.66
CA VAL A 34 -5.93 5.94 11.58
C VAL A 34 -4.81 6.22 10.58
N GLU A 35 -4.53 7.50 10.29
CA GLU A 35 -3.43 7.93 9.43
C GLU A 35 -2.08 7.57 10.03
N GLU A 36 -1.89 7.76 11.34
CA GLU A 36 -0.65 7.35 12.00
C GLU A 36 -0.45 5.82 11.94
N ALA A 37 -1.53 5.07 12.13
CA ALA A 37 -1.50 3.63 12.02
C ALA A 37 -1.14 3.18 10.58
N ARG A 38 -1.79 3.76 9.56
CA ARG A 38 -1.50 3.50 8.15
C ARG A 38 -0.04 3.81 7.80
N ASP A 39 0.44 4.99 8.20
CA ASP A 39 1.84 5.42 8.01
C ASP A 39 2.84 4.42 8.60
N ARG A 40 2.61 3.97 9.84
CA ARG A 40 3.49 2.99 10.49
C ARG A 40 3.51 1.66 9.76
N ILE A 41 2.37 1.16 9.29
CA ILE A 41 2.30 -0.07 8.50
C ILE A 41 3.05 0.09 7.18
N TYR A 42 2.80 1.17 6.42
CA TYR A 42 3.53 1.42 5.17
C TYR A 42 5.04 1.54 5.36
N ALA A 43 5.48 2.25 6.39
CA ALA A 43 6.90 2.41 6.68
C ALA A 43 7.56 1.10 7.11
N PHE A 44 6.85 0.26 7.88
CA PHE A 44 7.33 -1.07 8.27
C PHE A 44 7.46 -1.99 7.06
N LEU A 45 6.44 -2.04 6.20
CA LEU A 45 6.46 -2.84 4.96
C LEU A 45 7.52 -2.34 3.98
N GLY A 46 7.63 -1.03 3.77
CA GLY A 46 8.63 -0.42 2.88
C GLY A 46 10.06 -0.76 3.31
N ALA A 47 10.34 -0.70 4.62
CA ALA A 47 11.62 -1.14 5.17
C ALA A 47 11.86 -2.63 4.93
N LEU A 48 10.86 -3.49 5.15
CA LEU A 48 11.02 -4.94 4.99
C LEU A 48 11.22 -5.37 3.53
N PHE A 49 10.57 -4.69 2.59
CA PHE A 49 10.79 -4.90 1.15
C PHE A 49 12.06 -4.25 0.63
N SER A 50 12.74 -3.39 1.39
CA SER A 50 14.04 -2.84 1.00
C SER A 50 15.16 -3.84 1.26
N HIS A 51 16.28 -3.73 0.54
CA HIS A 51 17.42 -4.60 0.78
C HIS A 51 17.96 -4.41 2.22
N PRO A 52 18.29 -5.49 2.97
CA PRO A 52 18.75 -5.40 4.36
C PRO A 52 19.93 -4.44 4.59
N ASP A 53 20.84 -4.34 3.61
CA ASP A 53 22.02 -3.47 3.69
C ASP A 53 21.73 -1.97 3.45
N THR A 54 20.49 -1.59 3.17
CA THR A 54 20.12 -0.17 3.01
C THR A 54 20.11 0.62 4.32
N GLY A 55 20.29 -0.05 5.47
CA GLY A 55 20.21 0.55 6.79
C GLY A 55 18.77 0.78 7.31
N LYS A 56 17.75 0.55 6.48
CA LYS A 56 16.33 0.72 6.86
C LYS A 56 15.82 -0.41 7.77
N TRP A 57 16.50 -1.55 7.76
CA TRP A 57 16.14 -2.72 8.57
C TRP A 57 16.32 -2.54 10.08
N GLY A 58 16.97 -1.45 10.52
CA GLY A 58 16.92 -1.05 11.93
C GLY A 58 15.49 -0.90 12.45
N ARG A 59 14.54 -0.45 11.60
CA ARG A 59 13.11 -0.36 11.96
C ARG A 59 12.46 -1.73 12.14
N VAL A 60 12.74 -2.68 11.24
CA VAL A 60 12.04 -3.98 11.27
C VAL A 60 12.63 -4.98 12.25
N LEU A 61 13.88 -4.77 12.67
CA LEU A 61 14.58 -5.64 13.64
C LEU A 61 14.58 -5.08 15.06
N ASN A 62 14.23 -3.81 15.26
CA ASN A 62 14.13 -3.23 16.60
C ASN A 62 12.89 -3.78 17.33
N ALA A 63 13.11 -4.32 18.53
CA ALA A 63 12.05 -4.97 19.30
C ALA A 63 10.93 -4.02 19.78
N GLU A 64 11.22 -2.73 19.96
CA GLU A 64 10.21 -1.72 20.28
C GLU A 64 9.36 -1.37 19.05
N GLU A 65 10.00 -1.13 17.90
CA GLU A 65 9.32 -0.90 16.63
C GLU A 65 8.44 -2.10 16.23
N GLN A 66 8.93 -3.33 16.42
CA GLN A 66 8.13 -4.55 16.21
C GLN A 66 6.90 -4.61 17.12
N ARG A 67 7.05 -4.29 18.42
CA ARG A 67 5.93 -4.23 19.37
C ARG A 67 4.90 -3.17 18.95
N LEU A 68 5.36 -1.99 18.55
CA LEU A 68 4.49 -0.91 18.07
C LEU A 68 3.78 -1.29 16.77
N ALA A 69 4.45 -1.96 15.84
CA ALA A 69 3.86 -2.44 14.60
C ALA A 69 2.76 -3.48 14.88
N ILE A 70 3.01 -4.46 15.77
CA ILE A 70 2.02 -5.45 16.20
C ILE A 70 0.79 -4.76 16.83
N ALA A 71 1.02 -3.86 17.79
CA ALA A 71 -0.07 -3.13 18.44
C ALA A 71 -0.89 -2.28 17.43
N THR A 72 -0.22 -1.71 16.43
CA THR A 72 -0.86 -0.95 15.36
C THR A 72 -1.72 -1.86 14.47
N ALA A 73 -1.22 -3.02 14.06
CA ALA A 73 -2.01 -4.00 13.30
C ALA A 73 -3.22 -4.49 14.11
N ASP A 74 -3.06 -4.72 15.42
CA ASP A 74 -4.15 -5.12 16.31
C ASP A 74 -5.23 -4.03 16.43
N ALA A 75 -4.83 -2.76 16.57
CA ALA A 75 -5.76 -1.64 16.62
C ALA A 75 -6.54 -1.48 15.30
N LEU A 76 -5.87 -1.63 14.16
CA LEU A 76 -6.50 -1.58 12.84
C LEU A 76 -7.48 -2.74 12.63
N ARG A 77 -7.09 -3.96 13.03
CA ARG A 77 -7.95 -5.15 13.02
C ARG A 77 -9.18 -4.98 13.91
N ALA A 78 -9.00 -4.48 15.13
CA ALA A 78 -10.10 -4.21 16.05
C ALA A 78 -11.06 -3.16 15.50
N ARG A 79 -10.53 -2.10 14.87
CA ARG A 79 -11.34 -1.07 14.21
C ARG A 79 -12.11 -1.62 13.02
N ALA A 80 -11.51 -2.51 12.23
CA ALA A 80 -12.16 -3.16 11.09
C ALA A 80 -13.26 -4.16 11.52
N CYS A 81 -13.32 -4.56 12.79
CA CYS A 81 -14.33 -5.48 13.30
C CYS A 81 -15.74 -4.89 13.10
N GLY A 82 -16.57 -5.60 12.33
CA GLY A 82 -17.94 -5.18 12.02
C GLY A 82 -18.06 -4.21 10.83
N MET A 83 -16.95 -3.75 10.24
CA MET A 83 -16.98 -3.00 9.00
C MET A 83 -17.33 -3.92 7.82
N LYS A 84 -18.11 -3.40 6.87
CA LYS A 84 -18.38 -4.08 5.59
C LYS A 84 -17.56 -3.40 4.50
N TYR A 85 -16.68 -4.16 3.87
CA TYR A 85 -15.84 -3.70 2.77
C TYR A 85 -15.56 -4.85 1.80
N LEU A 86 -15.11 -4.51 0.59
CA LEU A 86 -14.88 -5.47 -0.49
C LEU A 86 -13.54 -6.20 -0.29
N VAL A 87 -13.62 -7.53 -0.32
CA VAL A 87 -12.47 -8.45 -0.38
C VAL A 87 -12.58 -9.25 -1.69
N LEU A 88 -11.58 -9.14 -2.54
CA LEU A 88 -11.49 -9.80 -3.84
C LEU A 88 -10.90 -11.21 -3.72
N ALA A 89 -10.89 -11.96 -4.82
CA ALA A 89 -10.15 -13.21 -4.89
C ALA A 89 -8.66 -12.99 -4.58
N ASP A 90 -8.06 -13.91 -3.82
CA ASP A 90 -6.68 -13.90 -3.31
C ASP A 90 -6.36 -12.82 -2.26
N GLU A 91 -7.35 -12.04 -1.82
CA GLU A 91 -7.23 -11.15 -0.66
C GLU A 91 -7.79 -11.81 0.61
N LEU A 92 -7.42 -11.26 1.77
CA LEU A 92 -7.84 -11.75 3.08
C LEU A 92 -8.61 -10.67 3.85
N PRO A 93 -9.56 -11.06 4.73
CA PRO A 93 -10.23 -10.11 5.61
C PRO A 93 -9.30 -9.58 6.71
N ALA A 94 -9.71 -8.51 7.38
CA ALA A 94 -8.92 -7.82 8.40
C ALA A 94 -8.76 -8.67 9.67
N SER A 95 -9.57 -9.73 9.85
CA SER A 95 -9.33 -10.74 10.89
C SER A 95 -7.96 -11.42 10.75
N GLU A 96 -7.43 -11.48 9.53
CA GLU A 96 -6.12 -12.03 9.17
C GLU A 96 -4.98 -10.99 9.21
N LEU A 97 -5.28 -9.73 9.55
CA LEU A 97 -4.28 -8.67 9.69
C LEU A 97 -3.47 -8.88 10.98
N ASP A 98 -2.44 -9.73 10.90
CA ASP A 98 -1.60 -10.13 12.03
C ASP A 98 -0.11 -10.11 11.66
N LEU A 99 0.69 -9.37 12.43
CA LEU A 99 2.15 -9.27 12.25
C LEU A 99 2.93 -10.26 13.11
N ARG A 100 2.33 -10.97 14.06
CA ARG A 100 3.08 -11.78 15.04
C ARG A 100 3.90 -12.88 14.39
N PHE A 101 3.30 -13.62 13.45
CA PHE A 101 4.01 -14.67 12.71
C PHE A 101 5.17 -14.09 11.89
N LEU A 102 4.96 -12.95 11.25
CA LEU A 102 6.01 -12.26 10.52
C LEU A 102 7.16 -11.84 11.45
N VAL A 103 6.85 -11.22 12.60
CA VAL A 103 7.86 -10.80 13.57
C VAL A 103 8.66 -11.97 14.14
N VAL A 104 8.02 -13.12 14.38
CA VAL A 104 8.73 -14.35 14.79
C VAL A 104 9.74 -14.79 13.74
N GLU A 105 9.39 -14.76 12.46
CA GLU A 105 10.32 -15.06 11.37
C GLU A 105 11.44 -14.01 11.27
N LEU A 106 11.21 -12.77 11.67
CA LEU A 106 12.23 -11.72 11.72
C LEU A 106 13.20 -11.85 12.91
N CYS A 107 12.96 -12.75 13.86
CA CYS A 107 13.89 -13.05 14.94
C CYS A 107 15.08 -13.92 14.50
N GLN A 108 15.12 -14.37 13.25
CA GLN A 108 16.26 -15.10 12.71
C GLN A 108 17.50 -14.19 12.57
N PRO A 109 18.73 -14.75 12.56
CA PRO A 109 19.94 -13.95 12.36
C PRO A 109 19.89 -13.13 11.05
N LEU A 110 20.41 -11.89 11.07
CA LEU A 110 20.37 -10.99 9.91
C LEU A 110 20.91 -11.63 8.62
N GLU A 111 22.00 -12.40 8.71
CA GLU A 111 22.59 -13.09 7.57
C GLU A 111 21.65 -14.16 6.97
N HIS A 112 20.85 -14.81 7.82
CA HIS A 112 19.79 -15.71 7.34
C HIS A 112 18.70 -14.94 6.61
N LEU A 113 18.25 -13.81 7.18
CA LEU A 113 17.22 -12.97 6.55
C LEU A 113 17.68 -12.40 5.21
N LYS A 114 18.95 -11.97 5.10
CA LYS A 114 19.58 -11.56 3.85
C LYS A 114 19.56 -12.66 2.80
N THR A 115 19.95 -13.87 3.19
CA THR A 115 19.93 -15.03 2.28
C THR A 115 18.51 -15.28 1.76
N VAL A 116 17.50 -15.17 2.62
CA VAL A 116 16.08 -15.28 2.21
C VAL A 116 15.67 -14.15 1.28
N TYR A 117 16.07 -12.90 1.57
CA TYR A 117 15.84 -11.73 0.70
C TYR A 117 16.40 -11.96 -0.70
N GLU A 118 17.69 -12.30 -0.80
CA GLU A 118 18.37 -12.48 -2.07
C GLU A 118 17.76 -13.63 -2.88
N ARG A 119 17.42 -14.74 -2.21
CA ARG A 119 16.77 -15.91 -2.82
C ARG A 119 15.37 -15.61 -3.36
N VAL A 120 14.67 -14.61 -2.84
CA VAL A 120 13.28 -14.33 -3.24
C VAL A 120 13.20 -13.13 -4.18
N LEU A 121 13.85 -12.02 -3.85
CA LEU A 121 13.71 -10.74 -4.56
C LEU A 121 14.89 -10.38 -5.46
N CYS A 122 16.08 -10.97 -5.26
CA CYS A 122 17.25 -10.72 -6.11
C CYS A 122 17.50 -11.81 -7.15
N VAL A 123 16.56 -12.74 -7.32
CA VAL A 123 16.67 -13.82 -8.30
C VAL A 123 16.74 -13.25 -9.70
N HIS A 124 17.68 -13.76 -10.50
CA HIS A 124 17.70 -13.45 -11.91
C HIS A 124 16.46 -14.07 -12.59
N ARG A 125 15.55 -13.21 -13.06
CA ARG A 125 14.23 -13.57 -13.61
C ARG A 125 13.32 -14.27 -12.58
N PRO A 126 12.77 -13.52 -11.60
CA PRO A 126 11.80 -14.07 -10.67
C PRO A 126 10.54 -14.50 -11.44
N ARG A 127 9.72 -15.36 -10.79
CA ARG A 127 8.34 -15.53 -11.24
C ARG A 127 7.65 -14.17 -11.22
N PRO A 128 6.85 -13.80 -12.24
CA PRO A 128 6.14 -12.52 -12.25
C PRO A 128 5.40 -12.26 -10.93
N GLU A 129 4.73 -13.28 -10.39
CA GLU A 129 3.97 -13.22 -9.14
C GLU A 129 4.82 -12.97 -7.88
N CYS A 130 6.15 -13.05 -7.97
CA CYS A 130 7.07 -12.76 -6.88
C CYS A 130 8.01 -11.59 -7.21
N SER A 131 7.87 -10.96 -8.37
CA SER A 131 8.72 -9.84 -8.73
C SER A 131 8.41 -8.64 -7.81
N PRO A 132 9.43 -7.99 -7.25
CA PRO A 132 9.23 -6.78 -6.45
C PRO A 132 8.91 -5.54 -7.29
N PHE A 133 8.77 -5.67 -8.61
CA PHE A 133 8.56 -4.55 -9.53
C PHE A 133 7.15 -4.57 -10.12
N ALA A 134 6.39 -3.48 -9.96
CA ALA A 134 4.99 -3.41 -10.40
C ALA A 134 4.81 -3.77 -11.88
N LEU A 135 5.73 -3.30 -12.73
CA LEU A 135 5.60 -3.46 -14.17
C LEU A 135 5.91 -4.90 -14.62
N ASP A 136 6.58 -5.72 -13.81
CA ASP A 136 6.81 -7.14 -14.15
C ASP A 136 5.52 -7.98 -14.05
N HIS A 137 4.48 -7.46 -13.37
CA HIS A 137 3.16 -8.09 -13.28
C HIS A 137 2.28 -7.78 -14.49
N GLN A 138 2.71 -6.90 -15.39
CA GLN A 138 2.00 -6.57 -16.63
C GLN A 138 2.52 -7.44 -17.77
N LYS A 139 1.62 -8.22 -18.39
CA LYS A 139 2.00 -9.26 -19.38
C LYS A 139 2.66 -8.74 -20.67
N GLU A 140 2.53 -7.44 -20.98
CA GLU A 140 2.90 -6.90 -22.29
C GLU A 140 3.83 -5.68 -22.23
N ILE A 141 4.25 -5.23 -21.05
CA ILE A 141 5.07 -4.01 -20.95
C ILE A 141 6.53 -4.29 -21.35
N THR A 142 6.95 -3.73 -22.48
CA THR A 142 8.30 -3.94 -23.02
C THR A 142 8.89 -2.68 -23.65
N GLY A 143 10.23 -2.64 -23.68
CA GLY A 143 11.00 -1.63 -24.41
C GLY A 143 10.62 -0.19 -24.05
N PHE A 144 10.10 0.54 -25.03
CA PHE A 144 9.73 1.95 -24.90
C PHE A 144 8.64 2.19 -23.84
N PHE A 145 7.60 1.36 -23.80
CA PHE A 145 6.48 1.53 -22.86
C PHE A 145 6.90 1.34 -21.40
N LEU A 146 7.87 0.45 -21.15
CA LEU A 146 8.48 0.28 -19.83
C LEU A 146 9.20 1.57 -19.42
N ALA A 147 10.05 2.12 -20.29
CA ALA A 147 10.79 3.35 -20.00
C ALA A 147 9.85 4.55 -19.77
N GLU A 148 8.80 4.68 -20.57
CA GLU A 148 7.79 5.73 -20.39
C GLU A 148 7.03 5.59 -19.07
N SER A 149 6.60 4.38 -18.72
CA SER A 149 5.89 4.12 -17.45
C SER A 149 6.77 4.42 -16.24
N LEU A 150 8.04 4.02 -16.27
CA LEU A 150 9.01 4.34 -15.22
C LEU A 150 9.26 5.84 -15.11
N ALA A 151 9.34 6.56 -16.24
CA ALA A 151 9.53 8.01 -16.27
C ALA A 151 8.30 8.77 -15.74
N ASN A 152 7.09 8.29 -16.06
CA ASN A 152 5.83 8.82 -15.55
C ASN A 152 5.75 8.65 -14.03
N LEU A 153 6.04 7.44 -13.53
CA LEU A 153 6.10 7.15 -12.10
C LEU A 153 7.15 8.02 -11.38
N ALA A 154 8.33 8.19 -11.99
CA ALA A 154 9.34 9.12 -11.48
C ALA A 154 8.86 10.59 -11.46
N GLY A 155 8.03 10.97 -12.43
CA GLY A 155 7.37 12.28 -12.49
C GLY A 155 6.42 12.51 -11.32
N VAL A 156 5.61 11.50 -10.98
CA VAL A 156 4.73 11.53 -9.79
C VAL A 156 5.55 11.79 -8.53
N TYR A 157 6.61 11.01 -8.29
CA TYR A 157 7.46 11.21 -7.11
C TYR A 157 8.11 12.60 -7.04
N ARG A 158 8.56 13.14 -8.18
CA ARG A 158 9.14 14.50 -8.25
C ARG A 158 8.10 15.58 -7.98
N ALA A 159 6.87 15.43 -8.46
CA ALA A 159 5.80 16.41 -8.29
C ALA A 159 5.43 16.64 -6.81
N PHE A 160 5.65 15.62 -5.97
CA PHE A 160 5.49 15.71 -4.53
C PHE A 160 6.79 16.02 -3.78
N GLY A 161 7.95 16.04 -4.44
CA GLY A 161 9.23 16.29 -3.77
C GLY A 161 9.80 15.07 -3.03
N PHE A 162 9.22 13.88 -3.21
CA PHE A 162 9.73 12.64 -2.61
C PHE A 162 11.13 12.27 -3.14
N ALA A 163 11.42 12.59 -4.40
CA ALA A 163 12.67 12.25 -5.08
C ALA A 163 13.87 13.16 -4.73
N GLN A 164 13.74 14.15 -3.83
CA GLN A 164 14.81 15.13 -3.53
C GLN A 164 15.77 14.75 -2.39
N GLY A 165 15.72 13.53 -1.86
CA GLY A 165 16.65 13.08 -0.81
C GLY A 165 17.14 11.64 -0.91
N ASN A 166 16.54 10.82 -1.77
CA ASN A 166 16.84 9.40 -1.91
C ASN A 166 17.48 9.13 -3.27
N LYS A 167 18.62 8.43 -3.32
CA LYS A 167 19.10 7.82 -4.56
C LYS A 167 18.02 6.83 -5.00
N LEU A 168 17.30 7.16 -6.06
CA LEU A 168 16.29 6.26 -6.63
C LEU A 168 16.94 4.89 -6.91
N PRO A 169 16.32 3.76 -6.53
CA PRO A 169 16.71 2.48 -7.11
C PRO A 169 16.62 2.58 -8.63
N LEU A 170 17.41 1.77 -9.36
CA LEU A 170 17.43 1.80 -10.84
C LEU A 170 16.03 1.60 -11.46
N ARG A 171 15.08 1.04 -10.72
CA ARG A 171 13.68 0.83 -11.13
C ARG A 171 12.72 1.47 -10.11
N THR A 172 12.00 2.50 -10.56
CA THR A 172 11.10 3.36 -9.77
C THR A 172 9.79 2.66 -9.34
N ASP A 173 9.50 1.51 -9.92
CA ASP A 173 8.33 0.65 -9.68
C ASP A 173 8.58 -0.45 -8.65
N HIS A 174 9.68 -0.38 -7.90
CA HIS A 174 9.97 -1.34 -6.83
C HIS A 174 9.00 -1.13 -5.65
N ILE A 175 8.37 -2.20 -5.14
CA ILE A 175 7.36 -2.14 -4.06
C ILE A 175 7.84 -1.35 -2.83
N ALA A 176 9.07 -1.57 -2.37
CA ALA A 176 9.63 -0.82 -1.24
C ALA A 176 9.52 0.70 -1.45
N TYR A 177 9.73 1.16 -2.68
CA TYR A 177 9.69 2.58 -3.02
C TYR A 177 8.26 3.11 -3.10
N GLU A 178 7.33 2.34 -3.65
CA GLU A 178 5.90 2.68 -3.67
C GLU A 178 5.30 2.73 -2.26
N LEU A 179 5.66 1.79 -1.38
CA LEU A 179 5.24 1.77 0.03
C LEU A 179 5.83 2.95 0.81
N GLU A 180 7.11 3.28 0.59
CA GLU A 180 7.74 4.45 1.19
C GLU A 180 7.08 5.75 0.72
N PHE A 181 6.70 5.85 -0.56
CA PHE A 181 5.98 7.00 -1.07
C PHE A 181 4.61 7.16 -0.41
N MET A 182 3.87 6.06 -0.19
CA MET A 182 2.61 6.08 0.55
C MET A 182 2.81 6.55 2.00
N SER A 183 3.80 6.02 2.73
CA SER A 183 4.15 6.50 4.07
C SER A 183 4.49 8.00 4.06
N TRP A 184 5.28 8.44 3.07
CA TRP A 184 5.63 9.84 2.92
C TRP A 184 4.40 10.73 2.68
N LEU A 185 3.47 10.33 1.81
CA LEU A 185 2.23 11.07 1.55
C LEU A 185 1.37 11.21 2.82
N ILE A 186 1.24 10.12 3.59
CA ILE A 186 0.48 10.13 4.85
C ILE A 186 1.17 11.02 5.90
N SER A 187 2.50 10.94 6.00
CA SER A 187 3.30 11.80 6.88
C SER A 187 3.15 13.27 6.53
N GLN A 188 3.23 13.63 5.24
CA GLN A 188 3.02 15.00 4.78
C GLN A 188 1.60 15.48 5.07
N ARG A 189 0.58 14.66 4.77
CA ARG A 189 -0.80 14.95 5.11
C ARG A 189 -0.93 15.28 6.60
N ARG A 190 -0.42 14.42 7.49
CA ARG A 190 -0.47 14.64 8.95
C ARG A 190 0.20 15.95 9.37
N LEU A 191 1.34 16.27 8.79
CA LEU A 191 2.08 17.51 9.07
C LEU A 191 1.25 18.75 8.70
N VAL A 192 0.76 18.83 7.46
CA VAL A 192 0.02 20.01 6.98
C VAL A 192 -1.35 20.16 7.64
N SER A 193 -1.95 19.06 8.09
CA SER A 193 -3.28 19.06 8.74
C SER A 193 -3.30 19.84 10.05
N ARG A 194 -2.18 19.85 10.78
CA ARG A 194 -2.04 20.62 12.02
C ARG A 194 -2.11 22.13 11.76
N MET A 195 -1.78 22.56 10.54
CA MET A 195 -1.78 23.96 10.12
C MET A 195 -3.04 24.34 9.32
N ALA A 196 -3.78 23.36 8.79
CA ALA A 196 -4.93 23.57 7.92
C ALA A 196 -6.08 24.39 8.53
N LEU A 197 -6.19 24.43 9.86
CA LEU A 197 -7.19 25.25 10.56
C LEU A 197 -6.90 26.75 10.46
N PHE A 198 -5.65 27.13 10.19
CA PHE A 198 -5.20 28.53 10.21
C PHE A 198 -4.57 28.97 8.89
N ASP A 199 -4.32 28.05 7.97
CA ASP A 199 -3.69 28.30 6.68
C ASP A 199 -4.44 27.58 5.54
N ARG A 200 -5.03 28.37 4.64
CA ARG A 200 -5.74 27.87 3.45
C ARG A 200 -4.82 27.06 2.55
N GLN A 201 -3.57 27.47 2.40
CA GLN A 201 -2.60 26.75 1.59
C GLN A 201 -2.33 25.37 2.22
N ALA A 202 -2.19 25.30 3.54
CA ALA A 202 -2.05 24.02 4.24
C ALA A 202 -3.29 23.11 4.06
N ALA A 203 -4.51 23.67 4.07
CA ALA A 203 -5.74 22.91 3.81
C ALA A 203 -5.81 22.37 2.36
N GLU A 204 -5.39 23.17 1.38
CA GLU A 204 -5.28 22.73 -0.01
C GLU A 204 -4.23 21.62 -0.17
N GLN A 205 -3.07 21.74 0.49
CA GLN A 205 -2.05 20.69 0.51
C GLN A 205 -2.54 19.40 1.18
N ALA A 206 -3.33 19.51 2.25
CA ALA A 206 -3.94 18.36 2.91
C ALA A 206 -4.85 17.60 1.93
N THR A 207 -5.73 18.32 1.24
CA THR A 207 -6.62 17.75 0.21
C THR A 207 -5.83 17.13 -0.95
N ARG A 208 -4.76 17.79 -1.40
CA ARG A 208 -3.86 17.24 -2.44
C ARG A 208 -3.22 15.92 -1.99
N CYS A 209 -2.80 15.80 -0.73
CA CYS A 209 -2.24 14.56 -0.21
C CYS A 209 -3.29 13.45 -0.11
N ASP A 210 -4.54 13.77 0.25
CA ASP A 210 -5.62 12.78 0.32
C ASP A 210 -5.94 12.21 -1.06
N LEU A 211 -6.08 13.09 -2.07
CA LEU A 211 -6.29 12.69 -3.45
C LEU A 211 -5.11 11.87 -3.99
N ALA A 212 -3.88 12.29 -3.68
CA ALA A 212 -2.67 11.59 -4.12
C ALA A 212 -2.54 10.19 -3.52
N GLN A 213 -2.86 10.02 -2.24
CA GLN A 213 -2.87 8.69 -1.61
C GLN A 213 -3.86 7.77 -2.31
N ARG A 214 -5.10 8.24 -2.54
CA ARG A 214 -6.14 7.46 -3.20
C ARG A 214 -5.78 7.10 -4.64
N SER A 215 -5.35 8.07 -5.44
CA SER A 215 -5.00 7.82 -6.84
C SER A 215 -3.77 6.94 -6.96
N PHE A 216 -2.70 7.21 -6.20
CA PHE A 216 -1.50 6.40 -6.24
C PHE A 216 -1.76 4.97 -5.80
N PHE A 217 -2.51 4.77 -4.72
CA PHE A 217 -2.89 3.42 -4.29
C PHE A 217 -3.66 2.67 -5.38
N SER A 218 -4.66 3.31 -5.98
CA SER A 218 -5.52 2.67 -6.99
C SER A 218 -4.75 2.36 -8.28
N ASP A 219 -3.98 3.33 -8.77
CA ASP A 219 -3.37 3.30 -10.10
C ASP A 219 -2.02 2.58 -10.13
N HIS A 220 -1.29 2.59 -8.99
CA HIS A 220 0.09 2.13 -8.95
C HIS A 220 0.36 0.98 -7.98
N LEU A 221 -0.47 0.74 -6.96
CA LEU A 221 -0.14 -0.25 -5.93
C LEU A 221 -1.15 -1.41 -5.82
N ALA A 222 -2.45 -1.11 -5.72
CA ALA A 222 -3.48 -2.08 -5.35
C ALA A 222 -3.58 -3.26 -6.33
N GLY A 223 -3.53 -2.96 -7.63
CA GLY A 223 -3.74 -3.97 -8.69
C GLY A 223 -2.70 -5.09 -8.67
N TRP A 224 -1.42 -4.75 -8.52
CA TRP A 224 -0.30 -5.69 -8.60
C TRP A 224 0.17 -6.20 -7.23
N ALA A 225 -0.05 -5.44 -6.15
CA ALA A 225 0.22 -5.91 -4.80
C ALA A 225 -0.61 -7.15 -4.44
N ARG A 226 -1.82 -7.30 -5.03
CA ARG A 226 -2.66 -8.51 -4.89
C ARG A 226 -1.98 -9.78 -5.44
N PRO A 227 -1.65 -9.90 -6.74
CA PRO A 227 -0.94 -11.07 -7.24
C PRO A 227 0.45 -11.25 -6.60
N LEU A 228 1.15 -10.17 -6.22
CA LEU A 228 2.37 -10.29 -5.42
C LEU A 228 2.11 -11.00 -4.09
N SER A 229 1.09 -10.57 -3.33
CA SER A 229 0.75 -11.17 -2.03
C SER A 229 0.43 -12.66 -2.14
N ALA A 230 -0.27 -13.07 -3.20
CA ALA A 230 -0.59 -14.46 -3.50
C ALA A 230 0.67 -15.26 -3.89
N GLY A 231 1.53 -14.68 -4.74
CA GLY A 231 2.77 -15.30 -5.16
C GLY A 231 3.75 -15.49 -4.01
N LEU A 232 3.87 -14.49 -3.11
CA LEU A 232 4.72 -14.57 -1.93
C LEU A 232 4.31 -15.74 -1.02
N GLN A 233 3.02 -15.94 -0.79
CA GLN A 233 2.50 -17.07 -0.01
C GLN A 233 2.76 -18.42 -0.69
N LYS A 234 2.60 -18.49 -2.01
CA LYS A 234 2.62 -19.76 -2.74
C LYS A 234 4.00 -20.25 -3.15
N TYR A 235 4.93 -19.35 -3.47
CA TYR A 235 6.14 -19.70 -4.21
C TYR A 235 7.46 -19.40 -3.48
N THR A 236 7.44 -18.70 -2.34
CA THR A 236 8.68 -18.30 -1.65
C THR A 236 9.22 -19.37 -0.71
N GLY A 237 8.41 -20.37 -0.39
CA GLY A 237 8.77 -21.48 0.48
C GLY A 237 8.83 -21.04 1.94
N ARG A 238 9.96 -21.29 2.61
CA ARG A 238 10.15 -20.97 4.04
C ARG A 238 10.75 -19.58 4.23
N GLY A 239 10.40 -18.95 5.35
CA GLY A 239 10.92 -17.67 5.80
C GLY A 239 9.86 -16.58 5.82
N TYR A 240 10.28 -15.36 6.15
CA TYR A 240 9.38 -14.24 6.43
C TYR A 240 8.53 -13.74 5.23
N PHE A 241 8.80 -14.17 3.99
CA PHE A 241 8.00 -13.74 2.83
C PHE A 241 6.60 -14.35 2.77
N GLU A 242 6.42 -15.57 3.29
CA GLU A 242 5.09 -16.20 3.34
C GLU A 242 4.15 -15.41 4.27
N PRO A 243 4.48 -15.16 5.56
CA PRO A 243 3.64 -14.34 6.42
C PRO A 243 3.57 -12.88 5.97
N LEU A 244 4.59 -12.34 5.30
CA LEU A 244 4.52 -11.02 4.67
C LEU A 244 3.48 -10.97 3.54
N GLY A 245 3.43 -12.00 2.70
CA GLY A 245 2.42 -12.14 1.66
C GLY A 245 1.02 -12.23 2.26
N ARG A 246 0.84 -13.03 3.33
CA ARG A 246 -0.44 -13.11 4.06
C ARG A 246 -0.85 -11.76 4.63
N PHE A 247 0.08 -11.03 5.26
CA PHE A 247 -0.19 -9.72 5.82
C PHE A 247 -0.60 -8.72 4.72
N LEU A 248 0.12 -8.70 3.59
CA LEU A 248 -0.25 -7.86 2.44
C LEU A 248 -1.65 -8.19 1.92
N ALA A 249 -2.00 -9.47 1.81
CA ALA A 249 -3.33 -9.89 1.35
C ALA A 249 -4.46 -9.39 2.26
N ALA A 250 -4.21 -9.23 3.57
CA ALA A 250 -5.16 -8.64 4.51
C ALA A 250 -5.12 -7.10 4.53
N TRP A 251 -3.96 -6.51 4.29
CA TRP A 251 -3.72 -5.07 4.31
C TRP A 251 -4.37 -4.34 3.13
N ILE A 252 -4.15 -4.83 1.90
CA ILE A 252 -4.64 -4.18 0.67
C ILE A 252 -6.15 -3.92 0.66
N PRO A 253 -7.05 -4.88 0.98
CA PRO A 253 -8.48 -4.61 0.98
C PRO A 253 -8.91 -3.63 2.07
N LEU A 254 -8.26 -3.66 3.23
CA LEU A 254 -8.53 -2.73 4.32
C LEU A 254 -8.09 -1.30 3.96
N GLU A 255 -6.92 -1.16 3.35
CA GLU A 255 -6.39 0.12 2.90
C GLU A 255 -7.25 0.72 1.77
N ARG A 256 -7.71 -0.11 0.83
CA ARG A 256 -8.68 0.29 -0.19
C ARG A 256 -9.94 0.89 0.43
N HIS A 257 -10.43 0.28 1.52
CA HIS A 257 -11.57 0.81 2.26
C HIS A 257 -11.26 2.15 2.92
N PHE A 258 -10.14 2.29 3.63
CA PHE A 258 -9.76 3.56 4.27
C PHE A 258 -9.59 4.72 3.28
N LEU A 259 -9.10 4.42 2.08
CA LEU A 259 -8.91 5.41 1.02
C LEU A 259 -10.17 5.69 0.20
N ASN A 260 -11.25 4.91 0.41
CA ASN A 260 -12.42 4.89 -0.46
C ASN A 260 -11.99 4.77 -1.95
N ALA A 261 -11.04 3.87 -2.20
CA ALA A 261 -10.47 3.62 -3.51
C ALA A 261 -11.32 2.59 -4.26
N GLU A 262 -11.37 2.73 -5.58
CA GLU A 262 -12.05 1.77 -6.44
C GLU A 262 -11.26 0.45 -6.48
N PRO A 263 -11.93 -0.71 -6.59
CA PRO A 263 -11.23 -1.95 -6.85
C PRO A 263 -10.47 -1.83 -8.17
N PRO A 264 -9.28 -2.47 -8.29
CA PRO A 264 -8.59 -2.52 -9.57
C PRO A 264 -9.52 -3.09 -10.64
N CYS A 265 -9.58 -2.46 -11.81
CA CYS A 265 -10.31 -3.00 -12.95
C CYS A 265 -9.79 -4.40 -13.24
N GLU A 266 -10.61 -5.42 -12.98
CA GLU A 266 -10.31 -6.75 -13.49
C GLU A 266 -10.40 -6.66 -15.02
N GLU A 267 -9.27 -6.81 -15.72
CA GLU A 267 -9.34 -7.24 -17.11
C GLU A 267 -10.14 -8.54 -17.09
N ILE A 268 -11.39 -8.48 -17.57
CA ILE A 268 -12.28 -9.62 -17.71
C ILE A 268 -11.55 -10.62 -18.62
N HIS A 269 -10.88 -11.57 -18.02
CA HIS A 269 -10.16 -12.62 -18.71
C HIS A 269 -10.81 -13.95 -18.34
N GLY A 270 -11.75 -14.34 -19.21
CA GLY A 270 -12.25 -15.69 -19.30
C GLY A 270 -13.13 -16.10 -18.13
N SER A 271 -14.44 -15.94 -18.32
CA SER A 271 -15.49 -16.66 -17.61
C SER A 271 -15.06 -18.11 -17.36
N ARG A 272 -14.65 -18.44 -16.14
CA ARG A 272 -14.87 -19.79 -15.61
C ARG A 272 -16.24 -19.74 -14.99
N GLU A 273 -17.19 -20.34 -15.68
CA GLU A 273 -18.58 -20.49 -15.26
C GLU A 273 -18.66 -20.78 -13.76
N ALA A 274 -19.43 -19.95 -13.06
CA ALA A 274 -19.90 -20.28 -11.72
C ALA A 274 -20.66 -21.61 -11.83
N VAL A 275 -20.13 -22.66 -11.20
CA VAL A 275 -20.89 -23.89 -10.99
C VAL A 275 -21.97 -23.57 -9.96
N PRO A 276 -23.26 -23.62 -10.32
CA PRO A 276 -24.31 -23.44 -9.34
C PRO A 276 -24.30 -24.65 -8.42
N VAL A 277 -24.08 -24.44 -7.12
CA VAL A 277 -24.36 -25.45 -6.11
C VAL A 277 -25.88 -25.48 -5.93
N GLY A 278 -26.52 -26.30 -6.75
CA GLY A 278 -27.92 -26.70 -6.58
C GLY A 278 -28.02 -27.84 -5.57
N SER A 279 -29.03 -27.75 -4.71
CA SER A 279 -29.57 -28.87 -3.92
C SER A 279 -30.42 -29.79 -4.78
#